data_AF-A0A1I0LPR8-F1
#
_entry.id   AF-A0A1I0LPR8-F1
#
_cell.length_a   1.000
_cell.length_b   1.000
_cell.length_c   1.000
_cell.angle_alpha   90.00
_cell.angle_beta   90.00
_cell.angle_gamma   90.00
#
_symmetry.space_group_name_H-M   'P 1'
#
loop_
_entity.id
_entity.type
_entity.pdbx_description
1 polymer ?
#
loop_
_entity_poly.entity_id
_entity_poly.type
_entity_poly.pdbx_seq_one_letter_code
_entity_poly.pdbx_strand_id
1 'polypeptide(L)'
;MNELSAAVSLLVVALAAVGVLYAVSWWSRVSAAPLSAPPFNSGREPAEHAMSRYHVRWYPVTMLFLAFDMEMVFMYPWIRVISAVGASAVIEMFAFLAILLAGVVYAWREGALRWT
;
A
#
# COMPACT_ATOMS: atom_id res chain seq x y z
N MET A 1 -17.74 61.52 -33.38
CA MET A 1 -17.24 61.19 -32.02
C MET A 1 -17.47 59.69 -31.76
N ASN A 2 -17.30 58.85 -32.78
CA ASN A 2 -16.13 58.02 -33.10
C ASN A 2 -16.11 56.73 -32.26
N GLU A 3 -16.72 55.69 -32.83
CA GLU A 3 -16.61 54.27 -32.45
C GLU A 3 -15.20 53.90 -31.94
N LEU A 4 -14.17 54.46 -32.57
CA LEU A 4 -12.76 54.29 -32.24
C LEU A 4 -12.38 54.81 -30.84
N SER A 5 -12.90 55.96 -30.40
CA SER A 5 -12.66 56.47 -29.03
C SER A 5 -13.41 55.66 -27.97
N ALA A 6 -14.59 55.13 -28.31
CA ALA A 6 -15.33 54.22 -27.44
C ALA A 6 -14.58 52.88 -27.28
N ALA A 7 -14.10 52.29 -28.37
CA ALA A 7 -13.31 51.06 -28.36
C ALA A 7 -12.01 51.20 -27.55
N VAL A 8 -11.29 52.33 -27.70
CA VAL A 8 -10.08 52.60 -26.92
C VAL A 8 -10.39 52.74 -25.43
N SER A 9 -11.48 53.43 -25.07
CA SER A 9 -11.88 53.56 -23.66
C SER A 9 -12.22 52.21 -23.01
N LEU A 10 -12.91 51.32 -23.72
CA LEU A 10 -13.23 49.97 -23.25
C LEU A 10 -11.98 49.12 -23.08
N LEU A 11 -11.02 49.21 -24.02
CA LEU A 11 -9.74 48.52 -23.92
C LEU A 11 -8.96 48.95 -22.67
N VAL A 12 -8.90 50.26 -22.39
CA VAL A 12 -8.22 50.81 -21.21
C VAL A 12 -8.87 50.31 -19.92
N VAL A 13 -10.20 50.31 -19.85
CA VAL A 13 -10.94 49.80 -18.69
C VAL A 13 -10.70 48.30 -18.51
N ALA A 14 -10.69 47.51 -19.59
CA ALA A 14 -10.42 46.08 -19.53
C ALA A 14 -9.00 45.78 -19.03
N LEU A 15 -8.00 46.49 -19.54
CA LEU A 15 -6.60 46.34 -19.09
C LEU A 15 -6.43 46.76 -17.63
N ALA A 16 -7.09 47.84 -17.21
CA ALA A 16 -7.09 48.26 -15.81
C ALA A 16 -7.74 47.20 -14.90
N ALA A 17 -8.88 46.63 -15.32
CA ALA A 17 -9.54 45.56 -14.58
C ALA A 17 -8.63 44.32 -14.45
N VAL A 18 -7.96 43.90 -15.52
CA VAL A 18 -7.01 42.79 -15.49
C VAL A 18 -5.83 43.11 -14.57
N GLY A 19 -5.29 44.33 -14.63
CA GLY A 19 -4.21 44.78 -13.74
C GLY A 19 -4.61 44.75 -12.27
N VAL A 20 -5.82 45.21 -11.94
CA VAL A 20 -6.37 45.17 -10.58
C VAL A 20 -6.57 43.73 -10.11
N LEU A 21 -7.15 42.86 -10.95
CA LEU A 21 -7.31 41.44 -10.61
C LEU A 21 -5.96 40.77 -10.37
N TYR A 22 -4.94 41.09 -11.17
CA TYR A 22 -3.60 40.54 -10.97
C TYR A 22 -2.97 41.05 -9.68
N ALA A 23 -3.10 42.34 -9.38
CA ALA A 23 -2.61 42.94 -8.14
C ALA A 23 -3.29 42.34 -6.90
N VAL A 24 -4.62 42.16 -6.94
CA VAL A 24 -5.38 41.49 -5.88
C VAL A 24 -4.95 40.03 -5.76
N SER A 25 -4.76 39.32 -6.87
CA SER A 25 -4.26 37.94 -6.84
C SER A 25 -2.87 37.86 -6.21
N TRP A 26 -2.01 38.84 -6.47
CA TRP A 26 -0.65 38.86 -5.95
C TRP A 26 -0.63 39.18 -4.46
N TRP A 27 -1.46 40.13 -4.01
CA TRP A 27 -1.62 40.45 -2.58
C TRP A 27 -2.27 39.30 -1.80
N SER A 28 -3.30 38.66 -2.37
CA SER A 28 -4.02 37.56 -1.72
C SER A 28 -3.32 36.20 -1.81
N ARG A 29 -2.16 36.10 -2.49
CA ARG A 29 -1.31 34.91 -2.43
C ARG A 29 -0.82 34.73 -0.99
N VAL A 30 -1.52 33.89 -0.24
CA VAL A 30 -0.97 33.25 0.96
C VAL A 30 0.33 32.59 0.50
N SER A 31 1.45 32.95 1.13
CA SER A 31 2.74 32.34 0.83
C SER A 31 2.56 30.83 0.75
N ALA A 32 2.81 30.26 -0.42
CA ALA A 32 3.03 28.84 -0.59
C ALA A 32 4.40 28.50 0.02
N ALA A 33 4.63 28.88 1.27
CA ALA A 33 5.65 28.23 2.06
C ALA A 33 5.29 26.75 2.00
N PRO A 34 6.19 25.87 1.54
CA PRO A 34 5.89 24.45 1.48
C PRO A 34 5.39 24.08 2.87
N LEU A 35 4.13 23.65 2.96
CA LEU A 35 3.61 23.07 4.19
C LEU A 35 4.56 21.92 4.47
N SER A 36 5.45 22.12 5.45
CA SER A 36 6.21 21.03 6.01
C SER A 36 5.13 20.05 6.44
N ALA A 37 5.06 18.91 5.76
CA ALA A 37 4.19 17.79 6.08
C ALA A 37 5.07 16.75 6.76
N PRO A 38 5.58 17.04 7.97
CA PRO A 38 6.34 16.06 8.73
C PRO A 38 5.42 14.86 8.99
N PRO A 39 5.99 13.70 9.35
CA PRO A 39 5.23 12.52 9.72
C PRO A 39 4.06 12.88 10.65
N PHE A 40 2.86 12.59 10.17
CA PHE A 40 1.61 13.07 10.75
C PHE A 40 1.56 12.77 12.25
N ASN A 41 1.39 13.83 13.04
CA ASN A 41 1.28 13.90 14.50
C ASN A 41 2.51 13.66 15.38
N SER A 42 3.63 13.11 14.87
CA SER A 42 4.79 12.84 15.75
C SER A 42 5.76 14.02 15.87
N GLY A 43 5.77 14.93 14.88
CA GLY A 43 6.68 16.09 14.84
C GLY A 43 8.17 15.73 14.76
N ARG A 44 8.50 14.44 14.58
CA ARG A 44 9.87 13.95 14.42
C ARG A 44 10.14 13.65 12.96
N GLU A 45 11.33 13.99 12.50
CA GLU A 45 11.84 13.55 11.21
C GLU A 45 11.89 12.00 11.16
N PRO A 46 11.60 11.38 10.01
CA PRO A 46 11.74 9.94 9.84
C PRO A 46 13.16 9.49 10.22
N ALA A 47 13.26 8.57 11.19
CA ALA A 47 14.54 8.00 11.60
C ALA A 47 15.18 7.12 10.51
N GLU A 48 14.35 6.53 9.65
CA GLU A 48 14.79 5.67 8.56
C GLU A 48 14.12 6.03 7.23
N HIS A 49 14.78 5.64 6.14
CA HIS A 49 14.28 5.83 4.79
C HIS A 49 13.03 4.96 4.54
N ALA A 50 12.09 5.43 3.73
CA ALA A 50 10.81 4.74 3.48
C ALA A 50 10.96 3.31 2.93
N MET A 51 12.07 3.04 2.24
CA MET A 51 12.42 1.73 1.67
C MET A 51 13.50 1.00 2.47
N SER A 52 13.73 1.38 3.72
CA SER A 52 14.68 0.70 4.59
C SER A 52 14.29 -0.77 4.78
N ARG A 53 15.29 -1.63 4.95
CA ARG A 53 15.09 -3.07 5.11
C ARG A 53 14.70 -3.35 6.56
N TYR A 54 13.42 -3.67 6.77
CA TYR A 54 12.93 -4.11 8.06
C TYR A 54 13.39 -5.52 8.42
N HIS A 55 13.32 -5.86 9.72
CA HIS A 55 13.77 -7.13 10.26
C HIS A 55 13.18 -8.35 9.53
N VAL A 56 14.03 -9.37 9.30
CA VAL A 56 13.71 -10.63 8.60
C VAL A 56 12.64 -11.48 9.32
N ARG A 57 12.24 -11.10 10.55
CA ARG A 57 11.30 -11.85 11.41
C ARG A 57 9.98 -12.24 10.71
N TRP A 58 9.52 -11.44 9.74
CA TRP A 58 8.28 -11.71 9.01
C TRP A 58 8.42 -12.77 7.91
N TYR A 59 9.64 -13.00 7.41
CA TYR A 59 9.88 -13.87 6.27
C TYR A 59 9.51 -15.34 6.53
N PRO A 60 9.92 -15.97 7.66
CA PRO A 60 9.54 -17.36 7.94
C PRO A 60 8.03 -17.54 8.13
N VAL A 61 7.35 -16.56 8.74
CA VAL A 61 5.90 -16.58 8.94
C VAL A 61 5.18 -16.54 7.58
N THR A 62 5.61 -15.67 6.66
CA THR A 62 5.05 -15.59 5.32
C THR A 62 5.33 -16.86 4.50
N MET A 63 6.54 -17.42 4.59
CA MET A 63 6.87 -18.68 3.92
C MET A 63 6.01 -19.84 4.44
N LEU A 64 5.80 -19.91 5.75
CA LEU A 64 4.93 -20.91 6.36
C LEU A 64 3.47 -20.74 5.89
N PHE A 65 2.96 -19.50 5.92
CA PHE A 65 1.62 -19.18 5.44
C PHE A 65 1.42 -19.58 3.97
N LEU A 66 2.39 -19.26 3.10
CA LEU A 66 2.33 -19.61 1.68
C LEU A 66 2.31 -21.13 1.45
N ALA A 67 3.08 -21.89 2.24
CA ALA A 67 3.08 -23.35 2.17
C ALA A 67 1.71 -23.93 2.57
N PHE A 68 1.08 -23.39 3.63
CA PHE A 68 -0.27 -23.79 4.05
C PHE A 68 -1.36 -23.37 3.05
N ASP A 69 -1.22 -22.22 2.41
CA ASP A 69 -2.19 -21.80 1.39
C ASP A 69 -2.17 -22.73 0.18
N MET A 70 -0.97 -23.16 -0.25
CA MET A 70 -0.82 -24.16 -1.30
C MET A 70 -1.38 -25.53 -0.90
N GLU A 71 -1.33 -25.92 0.38
CA GLU A 71 -1.95 -27.15 0.88
C GLU A 71 -3.47 -27.17 0.62
N MET A 72 -4.15 -26.06 0.88
CA MET A 72 -5.60 -25.95 0.70
C MET A 72 -5.98 -26.14 -0.79
N VAL A 73 -5.15 -25.68 -1.71
CA VAL A 73 -5.32 -25.92 -3.15
C VAL A 73 -5.32 -27.42 -3.47
N PHE A 74 -4.50 -28.23 -2.78
CA PHE A 74 -4.50 -29.69 -2.96
C PHE A 74 -5.68 -30.39 -2.27
N MET A 75 -6.20 -29.83 -1.18
CA MET A 75 -7.35 -30.41 -0.47
C MET A 75 -8.67 -30.33 -1.25
N TYR A 76 -8.89 -29.27 -2.04
CA TYR A 76 -10.12 -29.13 -2.84
C TYR A 76 -10.37 -30.27 -3.84
N PRO A 77 -9.43 -30.61 -4.74
CA PRO A 77 -9.62 -31.71 -5.68
C PRO A 77 -9.58 -33.08 -5.00
N TRP A 78 -8.93 -33.21 -3.85
CA TRP A 78 -8.79 -34.49 -3.14
C TRP A 78 -10.15 -35.12 -2.79
N ILE A 79 -11.17 -34.32 -2.46
CA ILE A 79 -12.54 -34.83 -2.21
C ILE A 79 -13.05 -35.68 -3.39
N ARG A 80 -12.71 -35.32 -4.63
CA ARG A 80 -13.06 -36.11 -5.81
C ARG A 80 -12.21 -37.37 -5.91
N VAL A 81 -10.92 -37.28 -5.59
CA VAL A 81 -9.97 -38.40 -5.63
C VAL A 81 -10.34 -39.50 -4.64
N ILE A 82 -10.77 -39.15 -3.43
CA ILE A 82 -11.22 -40.13 -2.41
C ILE A 82 -12.30 -41.04 -2.98
N SER A 83 -13.25 -40.49 -3.73
CA SER A 83 -14.36 -41.28 -4.30
C SER A 83 -13.90 -42.29 -5.35
N ALA A 84 -12.76 -42.06 -6.00
CA ALA A 84 -12.19 -42.96 -7.01
C ALA A 84 -11.17 -43.95 -6.44
N VAL A 85 -10.37 -43.52 -5.46
CA VAL A 85 -9.21 -44.28 -4.92
C VAL A 85 -9.53 -44.97 -3.59
N GLY A 86 -10.44 -44.41 -2.78
CA GLY A 86 -10.81 -44.97 -1.48
C GLY A 86 -9.82 -44.63 -0.35
N ALA A 87 -9.63 -45.57 0.57
CA ALA A 87 -8.94 -45.32 1.84
C ALA A 87 -7.44 -44.96 1.72
N SER A 88 -6.74 -45.41 0.67
CA SER A 88 -5.33 -45.05 0.46
C SER A 88 -5.14 -43.56 0.23
N ALA A 89 -6.04 -42.91 -0.52
CA ALA A 89 -6.02 -41.46 -0.72
C ALA A 89 -6.19 -40.69 0.60
N VAL A 90 -6.86 -41.28 1.60
CA VAL A 90 -6.98 -40.69 2.93
C VAL A 90 -5.65 -40.74 3.67
N ILE A 91 -4.98 -41.90 3.65
CA ILE A 91 -3.67 -42.07 4.28
C ILE A 91 -2.65 -41.11 3.65
N GLU A 92 -2.62 -41.03 2.32
CA GLU A 92 -1.71 -40.13 1.59
C GLU A 92 -1.95 -38.66 1.93
N MET A 93 -3.20 -38.22 2.02
CA MET A 93 -3.53 -36.85 2.44
C MET A 93 -3.06 -36.56 3.87
N PHE A 94 -3.37 -37.44 4.83
CA PHE A 94 -2.90 -37.24 6.20
C PHE A 94 -1.37 -37.30 6.33
N ALA A 95 -0.69 -38.11 5.52
CA ALA A 95 0.77 -38.11 5.45
C ALA A 95 1.31 -36.77 4.93
N PHE A 96 0.67 -36.19 3.90
CA PHE A 96 1.00 -34.87 3.39
C PHE A 96 0.80 -33.77 4.45
N LEU A 97 -0.33 -33.77 5.15
CA LEU A 97 -0.61 -32.87 6.28
C LEU A 97 0.43 -33.00 7.39
N ALA A 98 0.84 -34.23 7.72
CA ALA A 98 1.83 -34.48 8.77
C ALA A 98 3.21 -33.88 8.42
N ILE A 99 3.61 -33.92 7.15
CA ILE A 99 4.86 -33.31 6.68
C ILE A 99 4.83 -31.79 6.85
N LEU A 100 3.73 -31.13 6.49
CA LEU A 100 3.59 -29.68 6.67
C LEU A 100 3.52 -29.28 8.15
N LEU A 101 2.81 -30.06 8.96
CA LEU A 101 2.78 -29.88 10.41
C LEU A 101 4.17 -30.02 11.04
N ALA A 102 5.01 -30.94 10.55
CA ALA A 102 6.40 -31.04 10.99
C ALA A 102 7.20 -29.75 10.69
N GLY A 103 6.92 -29.10 9.54
CA GLY A 103 7.47 -27.79 9.20
C GLY A 103 7.05 -26.68 10.19
N VAL A 104 5.79 -26.66 10.62
CA VAL A 104 5.32 -25.73 11.68
C VAL A 104 6.05 -25.97 12.99
N VAL A 105 6.12 -27.23 13.41
CA VAL A 105 6.78 -27.60 14.67
C VAL A 105 8.24 -27.17 14.64
N TYR A 106 8.93 -27.36 13.51
CA TYR A 106 10.29 -26.87 13.31
C TYR A 106 10.36 -25.34 13.44
N ALA A 107 9.52 -24.60 12.72
CA ALA A 107 9.49 -23.13 12.76
C ALA A 107 9.20 -22.60 14.18
N TRP A 108 8.31 -23.26 14.92
CA TRP A 108 8.03 -22.92 16.31
C TRP A 108 9.27 -23.15 17.20
N ARG A 109 9.94 -24.29 17.05
CA ARG A 109 11.18 -24.57 17.80
C ARG A 109 12.27 -23.54 17.53
N GLU A 110 12.41 -23.08 16.29
CA GLU A 110 13.37 -22.04 15.89
C GLU A 110 12.96 -20.62 16.36
N GLY A 111 11.79 -20.49 16.97
CA GLY A 111 11.31 -19.21 17.48
C GLY A 111 10.82 -18.26 16.40
N ALA A 112 10.57 -18.74 15.17
CA ALA A 112 10.02 -17.94 14.08
C ALA A 112 8.64 -17.35 14.41
N LEU A 113 7.93 -17.97 15.37
CA LEU A 113 6.60 -17.54 15.84
C LEU A 113 6.65 -16.70 17.13
N ARG A 114 7.84 -16.33 17.64
CA ARG A 114 7.96 -15.53 18.86
C ARG A 114 7.75 -14.03 18.55
N TRP A 115 6.85 -13.40 19.30
CA TRP A 115 6.43 -12.00 19.11
C TRP A 115 6.94 -11.05 20.20
N THR A 116 7.91 -11.52 20.98
CA THR A 116 8.70 -10.76 21.96
C THR A 116 10.11 -10.59 21.42
#